data_AF-A0A839ZHM8-F1
#
_entry.id   AF-A0A839ZHM8-F1
#
_cell.length_a   1.000
_cell.length_b   1.000
_cell.length_c   1.000
_cell.angle_alpha   90.00
_cell.angle_beta   90.00
_cell.angle_gamma   90.00
#
_symmetry.space_group_name_H-M   'P 1'
#
loop_
_entity.id
_entity.type
_entity.pdbx_description
1 polymer ?
#
loop_
_entity_poly.entity_id
_entity_poly.type
_entity_poly.pdbx_seq_one_letter_code
_entity_poly.pdbx_strand_id
1 'polypeptide(L)'
;MVTCANERRFVAHLVGHHAMSERRACKATGFCRMTMRYRATRGNDTSLRERLKAIARERQRLGYGRLHVLLRREGFRVNHKRLFRHNP
;
A
#
# COMPACT_ATOMS: atom_id res chain seq x y z
N MET A 1 -9.25 7.78 -21.00
CA MET A 1 -8.84 6.69 -20.06
C MET A 1 -9.43 7.01 -18.69
N VAL A 2 -10.30 6.16 -18.14
CA VAL A 2 -10.85 6.39 -16.79
C VAL A 2 -9.82 5.90 -15.77
N THR A 3 -9.51 6.72 -14.76
CA THR A 3 -8.61 6.32 -13.66
C THR A 3 -9.41 5.70 -12.53
N CYS A 4 -8.80 4.82 -11.72
CA CYS A 4 -9.46 4.24 -10.54
C CYS A 4 -10.02 5.30 -9.58
N ALA A 5 -9.41 6.50 -9.53
CA ALA A 5 -9.91 7.62 -8.75
C ALA A 5 -11.24 8.18 -9.31
N ASN A 6 -11.34 8.29 -10.64
CA ASN A 6 -12.56 8.75 -11.30
C ASN A 6 -13.69 7.72 -11.17
N GLU A 7 -13.41 6.43 -11.28
CA GLU A 7 -14.40 5.37 -11.04
C GLU A 7 -14.98 5.46 -9.62
N ARG A 8 -14.11 5.64 -8.61
CA ARG A 8 -14.51 5.80 -7.21
C ARG A 8 -15.38 7.03 -6.99
N ARG A 9 -15.00 8.18 -7.57
CA ARG A 9 -15.79 9.40 -7.47
C ARG A 9 -17.17 9.22 -8.09
N PHE A 10 -17.25 8.55 -9.24
CA PHE A 10 -18.51 8.29 -9.91
C PHE A 10 -19.43 7.38 -9.09
N VAL A 11 -18.90 6.28 -8.52
CA VAL A 11 -19.68 5.40 -7.65
C VAL A 11 -20.10 6.12 -6.36
N ALA A 12 -19.22 6.94 -5.77
CA ALA A 12 -19.56 7.74 -4.59
C ALA A 12 -20.70 8.74 -4.88
N HIS A 13 -20.68 9.38 -6.06
CA HIS A 13 -21.76 10.27 -6.49
C HIS A 13 -23.09 9.51 -6.64
N LEU A 14 -23.09 8.32 -7.26
CA LEU A 14 -24.30 7.50 -7.40
C LEU A 14 -24.88 7.06 -6.04
N VAL A 15 -24.02 6.70 -5.09
CA VAL A 15 -24.43 6.31 -3.75
C VAL A 15 -25.01 7.51 -2.99
N GLY A 16 -24.34 8.67 -3.04
CA GLY A 16 -24.74 9.88 -2.31
C GLY A 16 -25.97 10.59 -2.88
N HIS A 17 -26.07 10.74 -4.20
CA HIS A 17 -27.13 11.52 -4.84
C HIS A 17 -28.37 10.71 -5.22
N HIS A 18 -28.23 9.39 -5.43
CA HIS A 18 -29.34 8.54 -5.88
C HIS A 18 -29.75 7.47 -4.85
N ALA A 19 -29.29 7.59 -3.60
CA ALA A 19 -29.54 6.64 -2.51
C ALA A 19 -29.28 5.16 -2.89
N MET A 20 -28.37 4.93 -3.85
CA MET A 20 -28.03 3.58 -4.30
C MET A 20 -27.06 2.94 -3.32
N SER A 21 -27.15 1.62 -3.12
CA SER A 21 -26.07 0.88 -2.46
C SER A 21 -24.83 0.82 -3.36
N GLU A 22 -23.63 0.77 -2.77
CA GLU A 22 -22.37 0.56 -3.51
C GLU A 22 -22.47 -0.64 -4.48
N ARG A 23 -23.14 -1.71 -4.04
CA ARG A 23 -23.40 -2.90 -4.86
C ARG A 23 -24.23 -2.58 -6.11
N ARG A 24 -25.29 -1.77 -5.97
CA ARG A 24 -26.15 -1.37 -7.08
C ARG A 24 -25.44 -0.41 -8.02
N ALA A 25 -24.71 0.57 -7.48
CA ALA A 25 -23.91 1.50 -8.25
C ALA A 25 -22.82 0.80 -9.08
N CYS A 26 -22.07 -0.15 -8.50
CA CYS A 26 -21.10 -0.96 -9.25
C CYS A 26 -21.76 -1.82 -10.35
N LYS A 27 -22.93 -2.40 -10.10
CA LYS A 27 -23.65 -3.20 -11.12
C LYS A 27 -24.11 -2.33 -12.29
N ALA A 28 -24.61 -1.12 -12.01
CA ALA A 28 -25.08 -0.19 -13.03
C ALA A 28 -23.95 0.37 -13.91
N THR A 29 -22.74 0.49 -13.34
CA THR A 29 -21.58 1.11 -14.01
C THR A 29 -20.59 0.10 -14.59
N GLY A 30 -20.72 -1.18 -14.25
CA GLY A 30 -19.77 -2.21 -14.64
C GLY A 30 -18.43 -2.17 -13.89
N PHE A 31 -18.25 -1.26 -12.92
CA PHE A 31 -16.99 -1.14 -12.19
C PHE A 31 -16.83 -2.23 -11.13
N CYS A 32 -15.59 -2.71 -10.97
CA CYS A 32 -15.28 -3.74 -9.98
C CYS A 32 -15.43 -3.18 -8.56
N ARG A 33 -16.24 -3.85 -7.73
CA ARG A 33 -16.46 -3.47 -6.32
C ARG A 33 -15.18 -3.52 -5.49
N MET A 34 -14.22 -4.37 -5.86
CA MET A 34 -12.92 -4.47 -5.18
C MET A 34 -12.14 -3.15 -5.30
N THR A 35 -12.23 -2.47 -6.46
CA THR A 35 -11.62 -1.16 -6.68
C THR A 35 -12.18 -0.10 -5.75
N MET A 36 -13.50 -0.14 -5.48
CA MET A 36 -14.20 0.79 -4.58
C MET A 36 -13.79 0.59 -3.12
N ARG A 37 -13.62 -0.67 -2.71
CA ARG A 37 -13.25 -1.04 -1.34
C ARG A 37 -11.75 -0.95 -1.06
N TYR A 38 -10.92 -0.92 -2.10
CA TYR A 38 -9.48 -0.85 -1.93
C TYR A 38 -9.07 0.45 -1.25
N ARG A 39 -8.49 0.33 -0.04
CA ARG A 39 -7.81 1.41 0.66
C ARG A 39 -6.30 1.18 0.58
N ALA A 40 -5.59 2.15 0.02
CA ALA A 40 -4.14 2.11 -0.01
C ALA A 40 -3.61 2.36 1.41
N THR A 41 -3.13 1.31 2.07
CA THR A 41 -2.39 1.45 3.33
C THR A 41 -0.96 1.84 3.01
N ARG A 42 -0.69 3.15 2.88
CA ARG A 42 0.68 3.66 2.92
C ARG A 42 1.05 3.85 4.39
N GLY A 43 1.72 2.84 4.97
CA GLY A 43 2.34 3.02 6.28
C GLY A 43 3.42 4.09 6.20
N ASN A 44 3.53 4.92 7.25
CA ASN A 44 4.68 5.82 7.42
C ASN A 44 5.94 4.97 7.61
N ASP A 45 6.58 4.61 6.50
CA ASP A 45 7.77 3.77 6.45
C ASP A 45 9.06 4.56 6.74
N THR A 46 8.95 5.78 7.24
CA THR A 46 10.07 6.68 7.49
C THR A 46 11.05 6.08 8.50
N SER A 47 10.55 5.61 9.64
CA SER A 47 11.38 4.96 10.68
C SER A 47 12.06 3.69 10.18
N LEU A 48 11.34 2.88 9.40
CA LEU A 48 11.89 1.67 8.78
C LEU A 48 13.01 2.01 7.78
N ARG A 49 12.81 3.03 6.94
CA ARG A 49 13.80 3.46 5.95
C ARG A 49 15.04 4.04 6.60
N GLU A 50 14.87 4.86 7.62
CA GLU A 50 15.99 5.42 8.41
C GLU A 50 16.79 4.30 9.07
N ARG A 51 16.11 3.33 9.69
CA ARG A 51 16.79 2.19 10.31
C ARG A 51 17.50 1.32 9.30
N LEU A 52 16.87 1.04 8.15
CA LEU A 52 17.52 0.28 7.07
C LEU A 52 18.78 0.99 6.56
N LYS A 53 18.74 2.32 6.38
CA LYS A 53 19.92 3.11 5.99
C LYS A 53 21.02 3.06 7.05
N ALA A 54 20.67 3.11 8.35
CA ALA A 54 21.64 3.01 9.44
C ALA A 54 22.37 1.65 9.41
N ILE A 55 21.62 0.54 9.35
CA ILE A 55 22.23 -0.82 9.32
C ILE A 55 23.04 -1.02 8.03
N ALA A 56 22.58 -0.50 6.90
CA ALA A 56 23.32 -0.58 5.64
C ALA A 56 24.65 0.19 5.69
N ARG A 57 24.71 1.33 6.40
CA ARG A 57 25.95 2.09 6.62
C ARG A 57 26.91 1.39 7.59
N GLU A 58 26.38 0.87 8.70
CA GLU A 58 27.20 0.16 9.71
C GLU A 58 27.75 -1.17 9.19
N ARG A 59 26.99 -1.87 8.34
CA ARG A 59 27.32 -3.22 7.89
C ARG A 59 27.13 -3.37 6.38
N GLN A 60 27.87 -2.57 5.63
CA GLN A 60 27.81 -2.47 4.17
C GLN A 60 28.03 -3.81 3.41
N ARG A 61 28.69 -4.79 4.03
CA ARG A 61 28.90 -6.14 3.44
C ARG A 61 27.68 -7.06 3.54
N LEU A 62 26.64 -6.67 4.28
CA LEU A 62 25.45 -7.49 4.45
C LEU A 62 24.45 -7.26 3.33
N GLY A 63 24.11 -8.33 2.61
CA GLY A 63 23.01 -8.31 1.65
C GLY A 63 21.63 -8.20 2.33
N TYR A 64 20.61 -7.89 1.54
CA TYR A 64 19.24 -7.61 2.01
C TYR A 64 18.60 -8.72 2.86
N GLY A 65 18.92 -9.99 2.60
CA GLY A 65 18.44 -11.09 3.42
C GLY A 65 18.94 -11.03 4.87
N ARG A 66 20.21 -10.62 5.08
CA ARG A 66 20.77 -10.45 6.42
C ARG A 66 20.24 -9.19 7.10
N LEU A 67 20.05 -8.11 6.35
CA LEU A 67 19.40 -6.89 6.85
C LEU A 67 17.96 -7.16 7.31
N HIS A 68 17.21 -8.00 6.58
CA HIS A 68 15.85 -8.40 6.96
C HIS A 68 15.81 -9.14 8.30
N VAL A 69 16.77 -10.05 8.52
CA VAL A 69 16.88 -10.79 9.79
C VAL A 69 17.21 -9.85 10.95
N LEU A 70 18.12 -8.88 10.76
CA LEU A 70 18.46 -7.89 11.78
C LEU A 70 17.26 -7.00 12.14
N LEU A 71 16.56 -6.47 11.13
CA LEU A 71 15.35 -5.69 11.34
C LEU A 71 14.27 -6.48 12.08
N ARG A 72 14.10 -7.77 11.77
CA ARG A 72 13.18 -8.63 12.52
C ARG A 72 13.57 -8.81 13.99
N ARG A 73 14.87 -8.94 14.29
CA ARG A 73 15.38 -9.04 15.67
C ARG A 73 15.14 -7.76 16.46
N GLU A 74 15.17 -6.61 15.80
CA GLU A 74 14.83 -5.30 16.39
C GLU A 74 13.31 -5.07 16.53
N GLY A 75 12.47 -6.03 16.15
CA GLY A 75 11.02 -5.95 16.29
C GLY A 75 10.28 -5.42 15.05
N PHE A 76 10.98 -5.09 13.96
CA PHE A 76 10.32 -4.65 12.74
C PHE A 76 9.65 -5.83 12.02
N ARG A 77 8.31 -5.83 12.00
CA ARG A 77 7.50 -6.81 11.24
C ARG A 77 7.41 -6.42 9.77
N VAL A 78 8.50 -6.62 9.04
CA VAL A 78 8.59 -6.24 7.62
C VAL A 78 8.69 -7.46 6.73
N ASN A 79 7.98 -7.44 5.60
CA ASN A 79 8.10 -8.44 4.55
C ASN A 79 9.37 -8.19 3.73
N HIS A 80 10.13 -9.24 3.39
CA HIS A 80 11.34 -9.14 2.57
C HIS A 80 11.09 -8.41 1.24
N LYS A 81 9.93 -8.63 0.60
CA LYS A 81 9.54 -7.93 -0.65
C LYS A 81 9.41 -6.41 -0.46
N ARG A 82 9.07 -5.98 0.75
CA ARG A 82 8.89 -4.55 1.08
C ARG A 82 10.23 -3.83 1.23
N LEU A 83 11.27 -4.53 1.69
CA LEU A 83 12.62 -3.98 1.76
C LEU A 83 13.19 -3.71 0.36
N PHE A 84 12.97 -4.63 -0.58
CA PHE A 84 13.46 -4.48 -1.96
C PHE A 84 12.77 -3.33 -2.73
N ARG A 85 11.52 -3.02 -2.41
CA ARG A 85 10.73 -1.98 -3.11
C ARG A 85 11.09 -0.55 -2.71
N HIS A 86 11.63 -0.35 -1.51
CA HIS A 86 11.83 0.98 -0.93
C HIS A 86 13.29 1.44 -0.90
N ASN A 87 14.18 0.71 -1.55
CA ASN A 87 15.56 1.14 -1.71
C ASN A 87 15.67 2.11 -2.91
N PRO A 88 16.20 3.33 -2.73
CA PRO A 88 16.66 4.16 -3.85
C PRO A 88 17.89 3.55 -4.52
#